data_AF-X1C1U2-F1
#
_entry.id   AF-X1C1U2-F1
#
_cell.length_a   1.000
_cell.length_b   1.000
_cell.length_c   1.000
_cell.angle_alpha   90.00
_cell.angle_beta   90.00
_cell.angle_gamma   90.00
#
_symmetry.space_group_name_H-M   'P 1'
#
loop_
_entity.id
_entity.type
_entity.pdbx_description
1 polymer ?
#
loop_
_entity_poly.entity_id
_entity_poly.type
_entity_poly.pdbx_seq_one_letter_code
_entity_poly.pdbx_strand_id
1 'polypeptide(L)'
;MLIPSGNTSEMVLHIWKIITLPYIQQDDLLSLITFELCLFSPKEAKEFINGAIHQGYLILEGDEEIKLSESLSLELNKWQTERKLHISKKMKVINNFKRTEVDSKNNDGNKFKILLKALLDKGTIN
;
A
#
# COMPACT_ATOMS: atom_id res chain seq x y z
N MET A 1 8.85 -7.79 -2.13
CA MET A 1 8.97 -6.39 -2.60
C MET A 1 10.41 -6.28 -3.08
N LEU A 2 10.64 -6.17 -4.39
CA LEU A 2 11.98 -6.00 -4.93
C LEU A 2 12.35 -4.53 -4.76
N ILE A 3 13.43 -4.26 -4.03
CA ILE A 3 14.03 -2.94 -3.98
C ILE A 3 14.70 -2.73 -5.34
N PRO A 4 14.38 -1.65 -6.08
CA PRO A 4 14.97 -1.41 -7.39
C PRO A 4 16.45 -1.08 -7.23
N SER A 5 17.32 -2.07 -7.45
CA SER A 5 18.77 -1.91 -7.46
C SER A 5 19.22 -1.46 -8.86
N GLY A 6 19.70 -0.23 -8.98
CA GLY A 6 20.37 0.26 -10.20
C GLY A 6 19.72 1.46 -10.90
N ASN A 7 18.52 1.89 -10.49
CA ASN A 7 17.87 3.09 -11.03
C ASN A 7 17.58 4.10 -9.90
N THR A 8 18.32 5.21 -9.86
CA THR A 8 18.18 6.25 -8.83
C THR A 8 16.76 6.81 -8.77
N SER A 9 16.11 7.07 -9.91
CA SER A 9 14.77 7.68 -9.94
C SER A 9 13.71 6.75 -9.36
N GLU A 10 13.78 5.46 -9.69
CA GLU A 10 12.90 4.44 -9.13
C GLU A 10 13.11 4.28 -7.63
N MET A 11 14.36 4.31 -7.16
CA MET A 11 14.68 4.25 -5.74
C MET A 11 14.14 5.47 -4.98
N VAL A 12 14.34 6.68 -5.53
CA VAL A 12 13.79 7.93 -4.97
C VAL A 12 12.27 7.82 -4.86
N LEU A 13 11.60 7.42 -5.94
CA LEU A 13 10.16 7.25 -5.94
C LEU A 13 9.69 6.16 -4.96
N HIS A 14 10.47 5.09 -4.80
CA HIS A 14 10.18 4.03 -3.84
C HIS A 14 10.23 4.53 -2.40
N ILE A 15 11.26 5.30 -2.05
CA ILE A 15 11.40 5.95 -0.74
C ILE A 15 10.22 6.91 -0.51
N TRP A 16 9.85 7.70 -1.52
CA TRP A 16 8.71 8.63 -1.42
C TRP A 16 7.33 7.98 -1.39
N LYS A 17 7.20 6.70 -1.75
CA LYS A 17 5.97 5.94 -1.51
C LYS A 17 5.78 5.60 -0.02
N ILE A 18 6.86 5.68 0.76
CA ILE A 18 6.88 5.46 2.21
C ILE A 18 6.74 6.81 2.94
N ILE A 19 7.45 7.84 2.47
CA ILE A 19 7.34 9.20 2.99
C ILE A 19 5.97 9.77 2.61
N THR A 20 5.12 10.08 3.60
CA THR A 20 3.79 10.65 3.37
C THR A 20 3.78 12.18 3.33
N LEU A 21 4.95 12.81 3.20
CA LEU A 21 5.14 14.26 3.27
C LEU A 21 5.55 14.82 1.90
N PRO A 22 5.08 16.04 1.55
CA PRO A 22 5.48 16.71 0.31
C PRO A 22 6.94 17.20 0.33
N TYR A 23 7.45 17.49 1.52
CA TYR A 23 8.79 17.98 1.80
C TYR A 23 9.36 17.25 3.01
N ILE A 24 10.67 17.12 3.08
CA ILE A 24 11.39 16.55 4.22
C ILE A 24 12.73 17.25 4.36
N GLN A 25 13.17 17.49 5.60
CA GLN A 25 14.50 18.04 5.86
C GLN A 25 15.58 17.05 5.39
N GLN A 26 16.70 17.54 4.87
CA GLN A 26 17.76 16.68 4.33
C GLN A 26 18.30 15.69 5.36
N ASP A 27 18.51 16.15 6.60
CA ASP A 27 18.97 15.31 7.71
C ASP A 27 17.92 14.28 8.14
N ASP A 28 16.63 14.63 8.10
CA ASP A 28 15.54 13.69 8.37
C ASP A 28 15.46 12.61 7.29
N LEU A 29 15.63 13.00 6.02
CA LEU A 29 15.68 12.04 4.91
C LEU A 29 16.87 11.10 5.03
N LEU A 30 18.04 11.62 5.41
CA LEU A 30 19.23 10.83 5.68
C LEU A 30 18.97 9.83 6.80
N SER A 31 18.44 10.30 7.93
CA SER A 31 18.11 9.47 9.08
C SER A 31 17.11 8.37 8.73
N LEU A 32 16.03 8.72 8.02
CA LEU A 32 15.00 7.79 7.57
C LEU A 32 15.60 6.69 6.68
N ILE A 33 16.36 7.07 5.65
CA ILE A 33 16.97 6.12 4.72
C ILE A 33 17.94 5.16 5.43
N THR A 34 18.74 5.69 6.36
CA THR A 34 19.77 4.93 7.05
C THR A 34 19.23 4.06 8.18
N PHE A 35 18.42 4.62 9.08
CA PHE A 35 18.07 3.97 10.34
C PHE A 35 16.68 3.36 10.32
N GLU A 36 15.70 4.02 9.68
CA GLU A 36 14.34 3.49 9.65
C GLU A 36 14.16 2.45 8.54
N LEU A 37 14.66 2.76 7.35
CA LEU A 37 14.51 1.90 6.18
C LEU A 37 15.67 0.91 6.01
N CYS A 38 16.80 1.13 6.70
CA CYS A 38 18.00 0.31 6.60
C CYS A 38 18.45 0.06 5.14
N LEU A 39 18.26 1.05 4.26
CA LEU A 39 18.52 0.89 2.82
C LEU A 39 20.00 1.07 2.48
N PHE A 40 20.67 1.97 3.19
CA PHE A 40 22.05 2.38 2.93
C PHE A 40 22.75 2.69 4.24
N SER A 41 24.08 2.52 4.28
CA SER A 41 24.89 3.11 5.36
C SER A 41 24.80 4.64 5.34
N PRO A 42 25.16 5.35 6.44
CA PRO A 42 25.08 6.82 6.47
C PRO A 42 25.84 7.49 5.31
N LYS A 43 27.00 6.93 4.94
CA LYS A 43 27.82 7.45 3.84
C LYS A 43 27.13 7.25 2.49
N GLU A 44 26.67 6.04 2.22
CA GLU A 44 25.98 5.69 0.97
C GLU A 44 24.66 6.46 0.83
N ALA A 45 23.92 6.67 1.92
CA ALA A 45 22.69 7.45 1.92
C ALA A 45 22.96 8.92 1.54
N LYS A 46 24.01 9.52 2.10
CA LYS A 46 24.42 10.88 1.75
C LYS A 46 24.84 10.98 0.28
N GLU A 47 25.62 10.01 -0.21
CA GLU A 47 26.01 9.92 -1.62
C GLU A 47 24.79 9.76 -2.54
N PHE A 48 23.83 8.91 -2.15
CA PHE A 48 22.58 8.70 -2.87
C PHE A 48 21.74 9.98 -2.96
N ILE A 49 21.49 10.66 -1.83
CA ILE A 49 20.69 11.90 -1.79
C ILE A 49 21.34 12.96 -2.68
N ASN A 50 22.64 13.19 -2.54
CA ASN A 50 23.36 14.17 -3.35
C ASN A 50 23.35 13.80 -4.83
N GLY A 51 23.50 12.51 -5.16
CA GLY A 51 23.41 12.01 -6.52
C GLY A 51 22.01 12.23 -7.12
N ALA A 52 20.95 11.98 -6.35
CA ALA A 52 19.57 12.20 -6.75
C ALA A 52 19.23 13.68 -6.95
N ILE A 53 19.81 14.58 -6.14
CA ILE A 53 19.71 16.04 -6.32
C ILE A 53 20.43 16.46 -7.60
N HIS A 54 21.67 16.02 -7.79
CA HIS A 54 22.47 16.33 -8.98
C HIS A 54 21.79 15.84 -10.28
N GLN A 55 21.13 14.69 -10.24
CA GLN A 55 20.37 14.13 -11.36
C GLN A 55 18.99 14.78 -11.56
N GLY A 56 18.57 15.70 -10.68
CA GLY A 56 17.29 16.41 -10.79
C GLY A 56 16.06 15.58 -10.41
N TYR A 57 16.24 14.48 -9.67
CA TYR A 57 15.13 13.68 -9.13
C TYR A 57 14.63 14.24 -7.80
N LEU A 58 15.53 14.83 -7.03
CA LEU A 58 15.24 15.59 -5.83
C LEU A 58 15.55 17.06 -6.06
N ILE A 59 14.73 17.93 -5.50
CA ILE A 59 14.91 19.39 -5.55
C ILE A 59 15.16 19.85 -4.12
N LEU A 60 16.27 20.56 -3.93
CA LEU A 60 16.61 21.25 -2.68
C LEU A 60 15.99 22.65 -2.71
N GLU A 61 15.20 22.99 -1.70
CA GLU A 61 14.59 24.30 -1.50
C GLU A 61 14.94 24.86 -0.11
N GLY A 62 15.10 26.19 -0.02
CA GLY A 62 15.20 26.91 1.25
C GLY A 62 16.19 26.32 2.26
N ASP A 63 15.75 26.23 3.52
CA ASP A 63 16.47 25.68 4.68
C ASP A 63 16.58 24.14 4.59
N GLU A 64 17.32 23.65 3.59
CA GLU A 64 17.63 22.23 3.39
C GLU A 64 16.40 21.31 3.26
N GLU A 65 15.27 21.86 2.79
CA GLU A 65 14.09 21.09 2.47
C GLU A 65 14.25 20.37 1.13
N ILE A 66 13.92 19.09 1.11
CA ILE A 66 13.97 18.26 -0.08
C ILE A 66 12.55 17.87 -0.49
N LYS A 67 12.25 18.01 -1.78
CA LYS A 67 11.05 17.43 -2.41
C LYS A 67 11.41 16.64 -3.66
N LEU A 68 10.42 15.88 -4.16
CA LEU A 68 10.50 15.29 -5.49
C LEU A 68 10.50 16.36 -6.58
N SER A 69 11.15 16.03 -7.69
CA SER A 69 10.94 16.74 -8.96
C SER A 69 9.48 16.64 -9.43
N GLU A 70 9.07 17.56 -10.31
CA GLU A 70 7.71 17.61 -10.81
C GLU A 70 7.29 16.30 -11.51
N SER A 71 8.19 15.71 -12.30
CA SER A 71 7.94 14.45 -12.99
C SER A 71 7.70 13.29 -12.02
N LEU A 72 8.53 13.16 -10.98
CA LEU A 72 8.37 12.10 -9.98
C LEU A 72 7.18 12.36 -9.06
N SER A 73 6.84 13.62 -8.79
CA SER A 73 5.63 13.99 -8.05
C SER A 73 4.36 13.58 -8.81
N LEU A 74 4.31 13.82 -10.12
CA LEU A 74 3.21 13.34 -10.97
C LEU A 74 3.10 11.82 -10.97
N GLU A 75 4.22 11.11 -11.05
CA GLU A 75 4.24 9.64 -11.00
C GLU A 75 3.75 9.11 -9.65
N LEU A 76 4.20 9.72 -8.54
CA LEU A 76 3.75 9.38 -7.20
C LEU A 76 2.24 9.58 -7.06
N ASN A 77 1.70 10.71 -7.53
CA ASN A 77 0.28 11.02 -7.47
C ASN A 77 -0.56 10.02 -8.27
N LYS A 78 -0.09 9.62 -9.45
CA LYS A 78 -0.73 8.58 -10.26
C LYS A 78 -0.76 7.26 -9.49
N TRP A 79 0.38 6.83 -8.95
CA TRP A 79 0.49 5.61 -8.16
C TRP A 79 -0.44 5.62 -6.92
N GLN A 80 -0.49 6.74 -6.19
CA GLN A 80 -1.35 6.89 -5.02
C GLN A 80 -2.83 6.79 -5.39
N THR A 81 -3.23 7.36 -6.52
CA THR A 81 -4.61 7.30 -7.04
C THR A 81 -5.01 5.88 -7.41
N GLU A 82 -4.16 5.18 -8.16
CA GLU A 82 -4.36 3.77 -8.51
C GLU A 82 -4.43 2.88 -7.27
N ARG A 83 -3.55 3.14 -6.30
CA ARG A 83 -3.51 2.40 -5.03
C ARG A 83 -4.80 2.59 -4.23
N LYS A 84 -5.32 3.82 -4.12
CA LYS A 84 -6.60 4.11 -3.45
C LYS A 84 -7.76 3.36 -4.10
N LEU A 85 -7.82 3.36 -5.44
CA LEU A 85 -8.84 2.62 -6.19
C LEU A 85 -8.76 1.12 -5.91
N HIS A 86 -7.55 0.55 -5.93
CA HIS A 86 -7.33 -0.87 -5.66
C HIS A 86 -7.75 -1.27 -4.24
N ILE A 87 -7.38 -0.48 -3.22
CA ILE A 87 -7.80 -0.71 -1.82
C ILE A 87 -9.32 -0.66 -1.72
N SER A 88 -9.97 0.34 -2.30
CA SER A 88 -11.42 0.50 -2.27
C SER A 88 -12.14 -0.71 -2.89
N LYS A 89 -11.68 -1.18 -4.05
CA LYS A 89 -12.21 -2.40 -4.70
C LYS A 89 -12.05 -3.62 -3.79
N LYS A 90 -10.87 -3.82 -3.19
CA LYS A 90 -10.61 -4.95 -2.29
C LYS A 90 -11.50 -4.90 -1.04
N MET A 91 -11.70 -3.72 -0.45
CA MET A 91 -12.58 -3.53 0.70
C MET A 91 -14.05 -3.83 0.35
N LYS A 92 -14.52 -3.44 -0.84
CA LYS A 92 -15.86 -3.80 -1.31
C LYS A 92 -16.04 -5.31 -1.45
N VAL A 93 -15.05 -6.02 -2.01
CA VAL A 93 -15.07 -7.49 -2.12
C VAL A 93 -15.14 -8.14 -0.73
N ILE A 94 -14.31 -7.70 0.22
CA ILE A 94 -14.32 -8.22 1.60
C ILE A 94 -15.68 -7.98 2.27
N ASN A 95 -16.26 -6.79 2.11
CA ASN A 95 -17.54 -6.46 2.71
C ASN A 95 -18.69 -7.27 2.09
N ASN A 96 -18.67 -7.46 0.77
CA ASN A 96 -19.66 -8.29 0.08
C ASN A 96 -19.54 -9.75 0.52
N PHE A 97 -18.34 -10.29 0.62
CA PHE A 97 -18.10 -11.65 1.12
C PHE A 97 -18.64 -11.85 2.54
N LYS A 98 -18.36 -10.91 3.45
CA LYS A 98 -18.92 -10.94 4.82
C LYS A 98 -20.44 -10.90 4.85
N ARG A 99 -21.08 -10.11 3.98
CA ARG A 99 -22.55 -10.08 3.86
C ARG A 99 -23.08 -11.43 3.39
N THR A 100 -22.47 -12.02 2.36
CA THR A 100 -22.86 -13.35 1.85
C THR A 100 -22.67 -14.45 2.90
N GLU A 101 -21.62 -14.41 3.73
CA GLU A 101 -21.45 -15.37 4.84
C GLU A 101 -22.54 -15.23 5.92
N VAL A 102 -22.94 -14.00 6.26
CA VAL A 102 -24.04 -13.74 7.20
C VAL A 102 -25.37 -14.22 6.62
N ASP A 103 -25.64 -13.92 5.35
CA ASP A 103 -26.84 -14.37 4.66
C ASP A 103 -26.88 -15.90 4.50
N SER A 104 -25.73 -16.56 4.25
CA SER A 104 -25.62 -18.03 4.19
C SER A 104 -25.86 -18.67 5.55
N LYS A 105 -25.29 -18.12 6.65
CA LYS A 105 -25.53 -18.63 8.01
C LYS A 105 -27.00 -18.53 8.44
N ASN A 106 -27.70 -17.47 8.01
CA ASN A 106 -29.14 -17.33 8.24
C ASN A 106 -29.97 -18.31 7.39
N ASN A 107 -29.47 -18.74 6.23
CA ASN A 107 -30.18 -19.64 5.32
C ASN A 107 -29.92 -21.13 5.61
N ASP A 108 -28.73 -21.49 6.13
CA ASP A 108 -28.35 -22.87 6.43
C ASP A 108 -29.13 -23.46 7.62
N GLY A 109 -29.42 -22.65 8.64
CA GLY A 109 -30.31 -23.07 9.74
C GLY A 109 -31.73 -23.42 9.26
N ASN A 110 -32.18 -22.80 8.16
CA ASN A 110 -33.48 -23.05 7.56
C ASN A 110 -33.45 -24.26 6.62
N LYS A 111 -32.40 -24.39 5.78
CA LYS A 111 -32.20 -25.58 4.92
C LYS A 111 -32.01 -26.86 5.72
N PHE A 112 -31.23 -26.84 6.81
CA PHE A 112 -31.07 -28.01 7.68
C PHE A 112 -32.40 -28.42 8.30
N LYS A 113 -33.20 -27.45 8.82
CA LYS A 113 -34.55 -27.72 9.33
C LYS A 113 -35.51 -28.26 8.28
N ILE A 114 -35.45 -27.74 7.05
CA ILE A 114 -36.26 -28.20 5.92
C ILE A 114 -35.87 -29.63 5.52
N LEU A 115 -34.58 -29.95 5.46
CA LEU A 115 -34.09 -31.30 5.15
C LEU A 115 -34.41 -32.29 6.27
N LEU A 116 -34.24 -31.90 7.54
CA LEU A 116 -34.65 -32.70 8.70
C LEU A 116 -36.15 -32.98 8.69
N LYS A 117 -36.97 -31.96 8.43
CA LYS A 117 -38.42 -32.10 8.33
C LYS A 117 -38.80 -33.03 7.17
N ALA A 118 -38.17 -32.90 6.01
CA ALA A 118 -38.43 -33.79 4.86
C ALA A 118 -38.02 -35.25 5.13
N LEU A 119 -36.98 -35.49 5.94
CA LEU A 119 -36.57 -36.83 6.35
C LEU A 119 -37.50 -37.42 7.41
N LEU A 120 -37.93 -36.62 8.38
CA LEU A 120 -38.89 -37.03 9.42
C LEU A 120 -40.29 -37.28 8.84
N ASP A 121 -40.77 -36.41 7.95
CA ASP A 121 -42.07 -36.55 7.29
C ASP A 121 -42.12 -37.83 6.40
N LYS A 122 -40.99 -38.24 5.80
CA LYS A 122 -40.90 -39.51 5.05
C LYS A 122 -40.81 -40.75 5.94
N GLY A 123 -40.40 -40.62 7.19
CA GLY A 123 -40.36 -41.70 8.19
C GLY A 123 -41.67 -41.91 8.94
N THR A 124 -42.67 -41.05 8.74
CA THR A 124 -43.93 -41.06 9.50
C THR A 124 -45.14 -41.52 8.66
N ILE A 125 -44.93 -42.47 7.74
CA ILE A 125 -46.02 -43.19 7.08
C ILE A 125 -46.12 -44.56 7.76
N ASN A 126 -47.02 -44.67 8.74
CA ASN A 126 -47.65 -45.94 9.12
C ASN A 126 -48.88 -46.13 8.24
#